data_AF-E4X9J1-F1
#
_entry.id   AF-E4X9J1-F1
#
_cell.length_a   1.000
_cell.length_b   1.000
_cell.length_c   1.000
_cell.angle_alpha   90.00
_cell.angle_beta   90.00
_cell.angle_gamma   90.00
#
_symmetry.space_group_name_H-M   'P 1'
#
loop_
_entity.id
_entity.type
_entity.pdbx_description
1 polymer ?
#
loop_
_entity_poly.entity_id
_entity_poly.type
_entity_poly.pdbx_seq_one_letter_code
_entity_poly.pdbx_strand_id
1 'polypeptide(L)'
;MGRKPKKQVVNGGLNGGSSGAVVDVKPLSSESEEDSQVYEVHSIIASRVNDSGRLFLVKWEGFSDEYNTWEPEDNLSGSIDKVKDYMVLRKSWMEKMPAAKKAKLQT
;
A
#
# COMPACT_ATOMS: atom_id res chain seq x y z
N MET A 1 -2.81 -10.14 20.87
CA MET A 1 -3.29 -10.23 19.47
C MET A 1 -2.84 -8.96 18.77
N GLY A 2 -2.09 -9.08 17.68
CA GLY A 2 -1.41 -7.96 17.02
C GLY A 2 -2.37 -6.86 16.54
N ARG A 3 -1.91 -5.61 16.55
CA ARG A 3 -2.67 -4.46 16.04
C ARG A 3 -2.86 -4.62 14.53
N LYS A 4 -4.08 -4.38 14.03
CA LYS A 4 -4.42 -4.55 12.61
C LYS A 4 -3.80 -3.42 11.78
N PRO A 5 -3.18 -3.72 10.61
CA PRO A 5 -2.74 -2.69 9.69
C PRO A 5 -3.96 -1.91 9.18
N LYS A 6 -3.84 -0.58 9.12
CA LYS A 6 -4.92 0.29 8.66
C LYS A 6 -5.20 0.02 7.20
N LYS A 7 -6.47 -0.22 6.86
CA LYS A 7 -6.92 -0.31 5.47
C LYS A 7 -6.82 1.05 4.81
N GLN A 8 -5.64 1.39 4.27
CA GLN A 8 -5.46 2.62 3.51
C GLN A 8 -6.15 2.47 2.16
N VAL A 9 -7.41 2.90 2.10
CA VAL A 9 -8.12 3.14 0.85
C VAL A 9 -7.54 4.42 0.26
N VAL A 10 -6.71 4.29 -0.78
CA VAL A 10 -6.23 5.45 -1.54
C VAL A 10 -7.40 6.00 -2.36
N ASN A 11 -8.17 6.90 -1.76
CA ASN A 11 -9.10 7.75 -2.49
C ASN A 11 -8.37 9.05 -2.81
N GLY A 12 -8.23 9.37 -4.10
CA GLY A 12 -7.69 10.64 -4.57
C GLY A 12 -8.57 11.80 -4.07
N GLY A 13 -8.13 12.45 -3.00
CA GLY A 13 -8.71 13.69 -2.49
C GLY A 13 -7.75 14.84 -2.75
N LEU A 14 -8.07 15.68 -3.72
CA LEU A 14 -7.59 17.06 -3.79
C LEU A 14 -7.78 17.72 -2.43
N ASN A 15 -6.73 18.23 -1.81
CA ASN A 15 -6.85 19.28 -0.80
C ASN A 15 -6.15 20.53 -1.31
N GLY A 16 -6.94 21.34 -2.01
CA GLY A 16 -6.63 22.74 -2.26
C GLY A 16 -7.20 23.61 -1.14
N GLY A 17 -6.46 24.65 -0.78
CA GLY A 17 -7.07 25.94 -0.44
C GLY A 17 -7.18 26.32 1.04
N SER A 18 -6.20 27.12 1.45
CA SER A 18 -6.39 28.49 1.97
C SER A 18 -6.74 28.74 3.45
N SER A 19 -5.84 29.53 4.06
CA SER A 19 -6.06 30.72 4.91
C SER A 19 -6.69 30.60 6.32
N GLY A 20 -5.86 30.92 7.32
CA GLY A 20 -6.16 32.01 8.26
C GLY A 20 -6.54 31.66 9.71
N ALA A 21 -5.76 32.23 10.64
CA ALA A 21 -6.16 32.81 11.94
C ALA A 21 -6.69 31.91 13.10
N VAL A 22 -5.77 31.66 14.05
CA VAL A 22 -5.81 31.75 15.54
C VAL A 22 -7.01 31.30 16.41
N VAL A 23 -6.60 30.73 17.57
CA VAL A 23 -7.18 30.61 18.93
C VAL A 23 -7.95 29.34 19.37
N ASP A 24 -7.38 28.74 20.43
CA ASP A 24 -7.94 27.89 21.48
C ASP A 24 -8.75 26.63 21.12
N VAL A 25 -8.06 25.47 21.05
CA VAL A 25 -8.69 24.14 21.13
C VAL A 25 -7.85 23.16 21.98
N LYS A 26 -8.48 22.65 23.06
CA LYS A 26 -8.44 21.31 23.69
C LYS A 26 -7.30 20.38 23.19
N PRO A 27 -6.50 19.72 24.06
CA PRO A 27 -5.38 18.88 23.63
C PRO A 27 -5.87 17.87 22.59
N LEU A 28 -5.50 18.16 21.35
CA LEU A 28 -6.04 17.54 20.16
C LEU A 28 -5.33 16.20 20.00
N SER A 29 -6.10 15.17 20.29
CA SER A 29 -6.09 13.86 19.65
C SER A 29 -4.74 13.15 19.53
N SER A 30 -4.64 12.10 20.34
CA SER A 30 -3.76 10.93 20.21
C SER A 30 -3.96 10.22 18.86
N GLU A 31 -3.66 10.88 17.73
CA GLU A 31 -3.91 10.38 16.37
C GLU A 31 -2.67 10.33 15.45
N SER A 32 -1.46 10.57 15.96
CA SER A 32 -0.24 10.65 15.13
C SER A 32 0.89 9.68 15.49
N GLU A 33 0.59 8.51 16.08
CA GLU A 33 1.57 7.42 16.23
C GLU A 33 1.20 6.14 15.45
N GLU A 34 0.00 6.07 14.88
CA GLU A 34 -0.41 4.88 14.11
C GLU A 34 0.14 4.85 12.69
N ASP A 35 0.45 6.01 12.10
CA ASP A 35 0.92 6.10 10.71
C ASP A 35 2.36 5.60 10.53
N SER A 36 3.15 5.52 11.60
CA SER A 36 4.54 5.07 11.57
C SER A 36 4.74 3.65 12.12
N GLN A 37 3.68 2.87 12.28
CA GLN A 37 3.80 1.49 12.76
C GLN A 37 4.33 0.57 11.65
N VAL A 38 5.40 -0.16 11.95
CA VAL A 38 5.97 -1.19 11.06
C VAL A 38 5.29 -2.51 11.35
N TYR A 39 4.78 -3.17 10.31
CA TYR A 39 4.14 -4.48 10.39
C TYR A 39 4.92 -5.50 9.56
N GLU A 40 4.85 -6.77 9.96
CA GLU A 40 5.52 -7.86 9.24
C GLU A 40 4.75 -8.23 7.96
N VAL A 41 5.47 -8.24 6.84
CA VAL A 41 4.94 -8.59 5.52
C VAL A 41 5.09 -10.09 5.29
N HIS A 42 3.97 -10.78 5.08
CA HIS A 42 3.98 -12.18 4.65
C HIS A 42 4.39 -12.29 3.17
N SER A 43 3.69 -11.57 2.28
CA SER A 43 4.01 -11.55 0.84
C SER A 43 3.38 -10.38 0.07
N ILE A 44 3.91 -10.07 -1.11
CA ILE A 44 3.27 -9.15 -2.06
C ILE A 44 2.38 -9.95 -3.02
N ILE A 45 1.11 -9.55 -3.14
CA ILE A 45 0.09 -10.28 -3.89
C ILE A 45 -0.15 -9.66 -5.27
N ALA A 46 -0.10 -8.34 -5.36
CA ALA A 46 -0.33 -7.60 -6.60
C ALA A 46 0.45 -6.29 -6.63
N SER A 47 0.54 -5.69 -7.81
CA SER A 47 1.12 -4.38 -8.03
C SER A 47 0.31 -3.65 -9.09
N ARG A 48 0.20 -2.34 -8.94
CA ARG A 48 -0.38 -1.43 -9.93
C ARG A 48 0.43 -0.13 -9.97
N VAL A 49 0.27 0.62 -11.05
CA VAL A 49 0.85 1.95 -11.20
C VAL A 49 -0.31 2.93 -11.38
N ASN A 50 -0.28 4.04 -10.64
CA ASN A 50 -1.18 5.17 -10.78
C ASN A 50 -0.37 6.47 -10.94
N ASP A 51 -1.03 7.62 -11.00
CA ASP A 51 -0.36 8.93 -11.15
C ASP A 51 0.59 9.25 -9.98
N SER A 52 0.34 8.67 -8.80
CA SER A 52 1.17 8.85 -7.61
C SER A 52 2.36 7.88 -7.56
N GLY A 53 2.49 6.96 -8.51
CA GLY A 53 3.59 6.00 -8.59
C GLY A 53 3.15 4.55 -8.47
N ARG A 54 4.05 3.70 -7.96
CA ARG A 54 3.83 2.26 -7.86
C ARG A 54 3.24 1.91 -6.50
N LEU A 55 2.16 1.15 -6.52
CA LEU A 55 1.52 0.59 -5.32
C LEU A 55 1.59 -0.93 -5.35
N PHE A 56 1.72 -1.52 -4.16
CA PHE A 56 1.77 -2.97 -3.95
C PHE A 56 0.68 -3.41 -2.98
N LEU A 57 -0.04 -4.47 -3.33
CA LEU A 57 -1.01 -5.10 -2.45
C LEU A 57 -0.27 -6.06 -1.51
N VAL A 58 -0.23 -5.70 -0.23
CA VAL A 58 0.53 -6.42 0.80
C VAL A 58 -0.38 -7.42 1.52
N LYS A 59 0.09 -8.65 1.66
CA LYS A 59 -0.44 -9.64 2.59
C LYS A 59 0.35 -9.58 3.88
N TRP A 60 -0.35 -9.28 4.97
CA TRP A 60 0.24 -9.11 6.29
C TRP A 60 0.32 -10.43 7.05
N GLU A 61 1.40 -10.62 7.81
CA GLU A 61 1.62 -11.81 8.63
C GLU A 61 0.55 -11.91 9.73
N GLY A 62 -0.05 -13.09 9.90
CA GLY A 62 -1.09 -13.31 10.93
C GLY A 62 -2.46 -12.64 10.67
N PHE A 63 -2.68 -12.01 9.51
CA PHE A 63 -3.98 -11.42 9.13
C PHE A 63 -4.60 -12.11 7.91
N SER A 64 -5.92 -12.17 7.83
CA SER A 64 -6.66 -12.61 6.64
C SER A 64 -6.46 -11.64 5.47
N ASP A 65 -6.76 -12.12 4.26
CA ASP A 65 -6.64 -11.38 3.00
C ASP A 65 -7.57 -10.16 2.91
N GLU A 66 -8.65 -10.13 3.70
CA GLU A 66 -9.53 -8.97 3.84
C GLU A 66 -8.83 -7.70 4.36
N TYR A 67 -7.71 -7.89 5.07
CA TYR A 67 -6.85 -6.82 5.60
C TYR A 67 -5.71 -6.44 4.66
N ASN A 68 -5.64 -7.01 3.45
CA ASN A 68 -4.60 -6.61 2.50
C ASN A 68 -4.79 -5.14 2.11
N THR A 69 -3.68 -4.40 2.02
CA THR A 69 -3.68 -2.96 1.76
C THR A 69 -2.74 -2.61 0.60
N TRP A 70 -3.04 -1.50 -0.08
CA TRP A 70 -2.20 -0.97 -1.13
C TRP A 70 -1.18 0.00 -0.54
N GLU A 71 0.06 -0.44 -0.41
CA GLU A 71 1.15 0.35 0.13
C GLU A 71 2.02 0.93 -1.00
N PRO A 72 2.50 2.18 -0.88
CA PRO A 72 3.52 2.71 -1.77
C PRO A 72 4.84 1.94 -1.63
N GLU A 73 5.66 2.01 -2.67
CA GLU A 73 6.99 1.38 -2.68
C GLU A 73 7.85 1.83 -1.48
N ASP A 74 7.75 3.09 -1.09
CA ASP A 74 8.50 3.68 0.03
C ASP A 74 8.16 3.02 1.39
N ASN A 75 6.89 2.64 1.60
CA ASN A 75 6.43 1.95 2.81
C ASN A 75 7.01 0.52 2.93
N LEU A 76 7.53 -0.05 1.84
CA LEU A 76 8.08 -1.41 1.79
C LEU A 76 9.61 -1.45 1.87
N SER A 77 10.24 -0.35 2.23
CA SER A 77 11.69 -0.26 2.43
C SER A 77 12.24 -1.27 3.45
N GLY A 78 11.44 -1.69 4.43
CA GLY A 78 11.77 -2.74 5.40
C GLY A 78 11.54 -4.19 4.91
N SER A 79 10.95 -4.40 3.72
CA SER A 79 10.57 -5.72 3.19
C SER A 79 10.89 -5.85 1.70
N ILE A 80 12.01 -5.28 1.28
CA ILE A 80 12.47 -5.21 -0.12
C ILE A 80 12.66 -6.61 -0.73
N ASP A 81 13.04 -7.60 0.07
CA ASP A 81 13.13 -9.01 -0.35
C ASP A 81 11.79 -9.51 -0.91
N LYS A 82 10.68 -9.26 -0.21
CA LYS A 82 9.33 -9.64 -0.64
C LYS A 82 8.92 -8.94 -1.94
N VAL A 83 9.31 -7.67 -2.09
CA VAL A 83 9.06 -6.90 -3.31
C VAL A 83 9.83 -7.50 -4.49
N LYS A 84 11.12 -7.81 -4.30
CA LYS A 84 11.97 -8.41 -5.33
C LYS A 84 11.44 -9.77 -5.78
N ASP A 85 11.11 -10.64 -4.84
CA ASP A 85 10.56 -11.97 -5.12
C ASP A 85 9.31 -11.88 -5.99
N TYR A 86 8.40 -10.99 -5.60
CA TYR A 86 7.19 -10.73 -6.36
C TYR A 86 7.49 -10.18 -7.76
N MET A 87 8.43 -9.25 -7.91
CA MET A 87 8.78 -8.68 -9.22
C MET A 87 9.38 -9.73 -10.16
N VAL A 88 10.23 -10.61 -9.65
CA VAL A 88 10.80 -11.74 -10.42
C VAL A 88 9.69 -12.70 -10.83
N LEU A 89 8.83 -13.11 -9.88
CA LEU A 89 7.72 -14.01 -10.14
C LEU A 89 6.75 -13.42 -11.17
N ARG A 90 6.35 -12.16 -10.99
CA ARG A 90 5.46 -11.42 -11.89
C ARG A 90 6.06 -11.31 -13.28
N LYS A 91 7.36 -11.00 -13.41
CA LYS A 91 8.05 -10.94 -14.71
C LYS A 91 8.04 -12.30 -15.40
N SER A 92 8.45 -13.36 -14.70
CA SER A 92 8.47 -14.71 -15.28
C SER A 92 7.07 -15.17 -15.69
N TRP A 93 6.06 -14.87 -14.88
CA TRP A 93 4.67 -15.18 -15.18
C TRP A 93 4.18 -14.42 -16.42
N MET A 94 4.51 -13.12 -16.53
CA MET A 94 4.17 -12.31 -17.70
C MET A 94 4.86 -12.74 -18.99
N GLU A 95 6.10 -13.22 -18.94
CA GLU A 95 6.85 -13.73 -20.11
C GLU A 95 6.24 -15.03 -20.64
N LYS A 96 5.78 -15.90 -19.75
CA LYS A 96 5.19 -17.20 -20.10
C LYS A 96 3.71 -17.12 -20.46
N MET A 97 3.09 -15.96 -20.33
CA MET A 97 1.67 -15.78 -20.59
C MET A 97 1.35 -15.50 -22.06
N PRO A 98 0.27 -16.09 -22.61
CA PRO A 98 -0.27 -15.68 -23.90
C PRO A 98 -0.65 -14.20 -23.90
N ALA A 99 -0.35 -13.48 -24.99
CA ALA A 99 -0.60 -12.04 -25.13
C ALA A 99 -2.05 -11.64 -24.80
N ALA A 100 -3.03 -12.49 -25.14
CA ALA A 100 -4.44 -12.26 -24.83
C ALA A 100 -4.75 -12.19 -23.33
N LYS A 101 -4.03 -12.94 -22.49
CA LYS A 101 -4.15 -12.83 -21.03
C LYS A 101 -3.37 -11.64 -20.50
N LYS A 102 -2.20 -11.31 -21.08
CA LYS A 102 -1.40 -10.13 -20.69
C LYS A 102 -2.17 -8.82 -20.85
N ALA A 103 -2.93 -8.67 -21.93
CA ALA A 103 -3.73 -7.46 -22.20
C ALA A 103 -4.85 -7.21 -21.17
N LYS A 104 -5.50 -8.28 -20.67
CA LYS A 104 -6.58 -8.20 -19.67
C LYS A 104 -6.14 -7.81 -18.26
N LEU A 105 -4.85 -7.88 -17.93
CA LEU A 105 -4.31 -7.44 -16.63
C LEU A 105 -3.85 -5.98 -16.64
N GLN A 106 -3.90 -5.32 -17.79
CA GLN A 106 -3.39 -3.95 -18.01
C GLN A 106 -4.49 -2.96 -18.39
N THR A 107 -5.73 -3.44 -18.58
CA THR A 107 -6.94 -2.64 -18.85
C THR A 107 -7.79 -2.58 -17.59
#